data_AF-A0A8P4K971-F1
#
_entry.id   AF-A0A8P4K971-F1
#
_cell.length_a   1.000
_cell.length_b   1.000
_cell.length_c   1.000
_cell.angle_alpha   90.00
_cell.angle_beta   90.00
_cell.angle_gamma   90.00
#
_symmetry.space_group_name_H-M   'P 1'
#
loop_
_entity.id
_entity.type
_entity.pdbx_description
1 polymer ?
#
loop_
_entity_poly.entity_id
_entity_poly.type
_entity_poly.pdbx_seq_one_letter_code
_entity_poly.pdbx_strand_id
1 'polypeptide(L)'
;MINTYQTSLAPPPVPPRHSRSQPVLIPAPLPSQGHSKSLLRFLVGAVLLHLFLSVGGFIYLYHNGKMGLQGRLSSAEGTATYLSSEKQETSSKILARMVVEHTTVQTPKPGYLPWDTKHSVLKDINYYRKSWLTILQPGDYYVYSRVTFSKGGSQRPLASMIMLRKHETGEEKTVMQAFCNLDVQSGSASIPRMCTASQGDVITLEKGNQLSVWVQDLSLVNYEEGATTFGMYKL
;
A
#
# COMPACT_ATOMS: atom_id res chain seq x y z
N MET A 1 -10.29 -70.30 -19.79
CA MET A 1 -11.47 -70.58 -18.95
C MET A 1 -10.97 -71.18 -17.65
N ILE A 2 -10.99 -70.43 -16.55
CA ILE A 2 -10.70 -70.93 -15.20
C ILE A 2 -11.82 -70.38 -14.31
N ASN A 3 -12.64 -71.30 -13.79
CA ASN A 3 -13.64 -71.07 -12.76
C ASN A 3 -12.95 -71.09 -11.39
N THR A 4 -13.06 -70.01 -10.62
CA THR A 4 -12.63 -69.95 -9.22
C THR A 4 -13.86 -69.81 -8.33
N TYR A 5 -14.30 -70.93 -7.78
CA TYR A 5 -15.25 -70.95 -6.67
C TYR A 5 -14.49 -70.75 -5.35
N GLN A 6 -15.10 -69.93 -4.48
CA GLN A 6 -15.10 -70.05 -3.03
C GLN A 6 -13.79 -69.75 -2.27
N THR A 7 -13.66 -68.50 -1.84
CA THR A 7 -13.14 -68.21 -0.50
C THR A 7 -13.92 -67.03 0.07
N SER A 8 -15.03 -67.34 0.75
CA SER A 8 -15.83 -66.39 1.49
C SER A 8 -15.09 -66.03 2.79
N LEU A 9 -14.18 -65.06 2.72
CA LEU A 9 -13.71 -64.35 3.90
C LEU A 9 -14.70 -63.22 4.19
N ALA A 10 -15.22 -63.21 5.42
CA ALA A 10 -16.20 -62.24 5.89
C ALA A 10 -15.67 -60.80 5.71
N PRO A 11 -16.52 -59.84 5.29
CA PRO A 11 -16.12 -58.45 5.16
C PRO A 11 -15.69 -57.88 6.52
N PRO A 12 -14.65 -57.02 6.54
CA PRO A 12 -14.21 -56.37 7.77
C PRO A 12 -15.35 -55.51 8.36
N PRO A 13 -15.43 -55.40 9.70
CA PRO A 13 -16.50 -54.70 10.38
C PRO A 13 -16.57 -53.23 9.94
N VAL A 14 -17.73 -52.84 9.43
CA VAL A 14 -18.04 -51.46 9.06
C VAL A 14 -18.13 -50.62 10.35
N PRO A 15 -17.48 -49.43 10.41
CA PRO A 15 -17.62 -48.52 11.54
C PRO A 15 -19.08 -48.13 11.79
N PRO A 16 -19.52 -47.96 13.05
CA PRO A 16 -20.90 -47.63 13.36
C PRO A 16 -21.34 -46.33 12.66
N ARG A 17 -22.28 -46.46 11.71
CA ARG A 17 -23.06 -45.32 11.22
C ARG A 17 -23.94 -44.84 12.38
N HIS A 18 -23.60 -43.70 12.97
CA HIS A 18 -24.50 -42.98 13.88
C HIS A 18 -25.68 -42.40 13.10
N SER A 19 -26.68 -43.24 12.83
CA SER A 19 -28.03 -42.77 12.52
C SER A 19 -29.04 -43.83 12.91
N ARG A 20 -29.98 -43.42 13.77
CA ARG A 20 -31.21 -44.11 14.22
C ARG A 20 -31.17 -44.67 15.63
N SER A 21 -31.13 -43.78 16.61
CA SER A 21 -31.70 -44.03 17.94
C SER A 21 -33.23 -43.97 17.85
N GLN A 22 -33.88 -45.11 18.11
CA GLN A 22 -35.27 -45.10 18.60
C GLN A 22 -35.29 -44.40 19.96
N PRO A 23 -36.35 -43.64 20.27
CA PRO A 23 -36.42 -42.85 21.49
C PRO A 23 -36.67 -43.78 22.67
N VAL A 24 -35.67 -43.92 23.53
CA VAL A 24 -35.88 -44.36 24.91
C VAL A 24 -36.78 -43.31 25.56
N LEU A 25 -37.97 -43.73 26.01
CA LEU A 25 -38.90 -42.95 26.83
C LEU A 25 -38.25 -42.67 28.19
N ILE A 26 -37.35 -41.69 28.21
CA ILE A 26 -37.04 -40.92 29.42
C ILE A 26 -38.06 -39.78 29.43
N PRO A 27 -38.84 -39.56 30.51
CA PRO A 27 -39.68 -38.39 30.62
C PRO A 27 -38.77 -37.16 30.76
N ALA A 28 -38.35 -36.62 29.62
CA ALA A 28 -37.79 -35.29 29.56
C ALA A 28 -38.93 -34.32 29.91
N PRO A 29 -38.74 -33.41 30.88
CA PRO A 29 -39.71 -32.37 31.14
C PRO A 29 -39.93 -31.59 29.84
N LEU A 30 -41.19 -31.47 29.40
CA LEU A 30 -41.59 -30.52 28.37
C LEU A 30 -40.91 -29.17 28.65
N PRO A 31 -40.28 -28.50 27.67
CA PRO A 31 -39.78 -27.16 27.89
C PRO A 31 -40.97 -26.32 28.31
N SER A 32 -40.93 -25.88 29.57
CA SER A 32 -42.00 -25.06 30.14
C SER A 32 -42.25 -23.88 29.19
N GLN A 33 -43.48 -23.85 28.69
CA GLN A 33 -44.00 -22.79 27.83
C GLN A 33 -44.21 -21.53 28.69
N GLY A 34 -43.12 -20.92 29.16
CA GLY A 34 -43.21 -19.88 30.18
C GLY A 34 -42.10 -18.83 30.22
N HIS A 35 -40.92 -19.07 29.64
CA HIS A 35 -39.75 -18.22 29.91
C HIS A 35 -39.10 -17.51 28.72
N SER A 36 -39.63 -17.64 27.51
CA SER A 36 -39.05 -17.03 26.30
C SER A 36 -39.49 -15.58 26.05
N LYS A 37 -40.64 -15.15 26.61
CA LYS A 37 -41.19 -13.80 26.36
C LYS A 37 -40.39 -12.69 27.05
N SER A 38 -39.94 -12.92 28.29
CA SER A 38 -39.15 -11.93 29.03
C SER A 38 -37.76 -11.76 28.41
N LEU A 39 -37.11 -12.88 28.06
CA LEU A 39 -35.80 -12.88 27.41
C LEU A 39 -35.86 -12.23 26.02
N LEU A 40 -36.90 -12.53 25.23
CA LEU A 40 -37.09 -11.88 23.93
C LEU A 40 -37.33 -10.37 24.08
N ARG A 41 -38.13 -9.94 25.06
CA ARG A 41 -38.35 -8.51 25.35
C ARG A 41 -37.07 -7.81 25.79
N PHE A 42 -36.27 -8.47 26.62
CA PHE A 42 -34.96 -7.96 27.04
C PHE A 42 -34.01 -7.84 25.85
N LEU A 43 -33.93 -8.87 25.01
CA LEU A 43 -33.08 -8.86 23.81
C LEU A 43 -33.50 -7.75 22.84
N VAL A 44 -34.79 -7.60 22.58
CA VAL A 44 -35.33 -6.50 21.76
C VAL A 44 -34.99 -5.15 22.39
N GLY A 45 -35.14 -5.00 23.70
CA GLY A 45 -34.76 -3.78 24.43
C GLY A 45 -33.27 -3.47 24.29
N ALA A 46 -32.40 -4.47 24.42
CA ALA A 46 -30.95 -4.30 24.29
C ALA A 46 -30.55 -3.91 22.87
N VAL A 47 -31.16 -4.51 21.85
CA VAL A 47 -30.91 -4.16 20.44
C VAL A 47 -31.38 -2.75 20.13
N LEU A 48 -32.57 -2.36 20.59
CA LEU A 48 -33.08 -1.00 20.41
C LEU A 48 -32.20 0.02 21.14
N LEU A 49 -31.80 -0.26 22.38
CA LEU A 49 -30.88 0.59 23.13
C LEU A 49 -29.55 0.77 22.40
N HIS A 50 -28.98 -0.33 21.87
CA HIS A 50 -27.75 -0.25 21.11
C HIS A 50 -27.90 0.57 19.82
N LEU A 51 -29.02 0.40 19.10
CA LEU A 51 -29.35 1.23 17.94
C LEU A 51 -29.44 2.71 18.31
N PHE A 52 -30.14 3.05 19.40
CA PHE A 52 -30.26 4.43 19.88
C PHE A 52 -28.92 5.02 20.32
N LEU A 53 -28.08 4.25 21.01
CA LEU A 53 -26.74 4.69 21.42
C LEU A 53 -25.84 4.89 20.20
N SER A 54 -25.97 4.06 19.17
CA SER A 54 -25.17 4.15 17.95
C SER A 54 -25.59 5.35 17.09
N VAL A 55 -26.89 5.52 16.87
CA VAL A 55 -27.45 6.65 16.11
C VAL A 55 -27.28 7.95 16.88
N GLY A 56 -27.61 7.97 18.17
CA GLY A 56 -27.42 9.12 19.04
C GLY A 56 -25.95 9.50 19.19
N GLY A 57 -25.07 8.52 19.35
CA GLY A 57 -23.62 8.73 19.37
C GLY A 57 -23.10 9.30 18.04
N PHE A 58 -23.58 8.79 16.91
CA PHE A 58 -23.23 9.32 15.59
C PHE A 58 -23.72 10.76 15.39
N ILE A 59 -24.96 11.07 15.77
CA ILE A 59 -25.53 12.43 15.70
C ILE A 59 -24.77 13.37 16.64
N TYR A 60 -24.43 12.92 17.86
CA TYR A 60 -23.64 13.69 18.81
C TYR A 60 -22.24 14.00 18.27
N LEU A 61 -21.54 13.01 17.72
CA LEU A 61 -20.23 13.20 17.09
C LEU A 61 -20.32 14.09 15.85
N TYR A 62 -21.38 13.96 15.04
CA TYR A 62 -21.61 14.78 13.86
C TYR A 62 -21.87 16.25 14.23
N HIS A 63 -22.71 16.51 15.24
CA HIS A 63 -22.98 17.87 15.71
C HIS A 63 -21.78 18.48 16.45
N ASN A 64 -21.08 17.74 17.30
CA ASN A 64 -19.85 18.23 17.93
C ASN A 64 -18.71 18.42 16.93
N GLY A 65 -18.62 17.58 15.89
CA GLY A 65 -17.68 17.79 14.78
C GLY A 65 -17.97 19.10 14.04
N LYS A 66 -19.26 19.40 13.80
CA LYS A 66 -19.70 20.63 13.14
C LYS A 66 -19.54 21.86 14.03
N MET A 67 -19.85 21.77 15.32
CA MET A 67 -19.62 22.83 16.32
C MET A 67 -18.12 23.06 16.57
N GLY A 68 -17.28 22.01 16.50
CA GLY A 68 -15.83 22.11 16.59
C GLY A 68 -15.19 22.80 15.37
N LEU A 69 -15.79 22.68 14.18
CA LEU A 69 -15.38 23.43 13.00
C LEU A 69 -15.74 24.93 13.13
N GLN A 70 -16.89 25.23 13.74
CA GLN A 70 -17.38 26.60 13.92
C GLN A 70 -16.73 27.33 15.12
N GLY A 71 -16.43 26.61 16.20
CA GLY A 71 -15.76 27.15 17.39
C GLY A 71 -14.25 27.39 17.21
N ARG A 72 -13.59 26.66 16.30
CA ARG A 72 -12.16 26.84 15.98
C ARG A 72 -11.84 28.11 15.18
N LEU A 73 -12.83 28.81 14.63
CA LEU A 73 -12.61 30.14 14.07
C LEU A 73 -12.50 31.23 15.14
N SER A 74 -12.83 30.94 16.41
CA SER A 74 -13.06 32.00 17.42
C SER A 74 -12.27 31.88 18.72
N SER A 75 -11.42 30.88 18.93
CA SER A 75 -10.61 30.82 20.15
C SER A 75 -9.29 30.10 19.94
N ALA A 76 -8.21 30.88 19.86
CA ALA A 76 -6.87 30.43 20.19
C ALA A 76 -6.71 30.28 21.71
N GLU A 77 -5.63 29.59 22.12
CA GLU A 77 -5.15 29.30 23.49
C GLU A 77 -5.81 28.16 24.30
N GLY A 78 -4.95 27.28 24.83
CA GLY A 78 -5.28 26.41 25.97
C GLY A 78 -4.91 24.93 25.81
N THR A 79 -3.78 24.55 26.40
CA THR A 79 -3.11 23.24 26.48
C THR A 79 -3.96 22.09 27.05
N ALA A 80 -3.92 20.90 26.44
CA ALA A 80 -3.86 19.61 27.13
C ALA A 80 -3.62 18.44 26.14
N THR A 81 -2.69 17.58 26.51
CA THR A 81 -2.18 16.38 25.85
C THR A 81 -3.28 15.34 25.55
N TYR A 82 -3.56 15.11 24.27
CA TYR A 82 -4.08 13.85 23.75
C TYR A 82 -3.25 13.49 22.52
N LEU A 83 -2.46 12.42 22.63
CA LEU A 83 -1.71 11.81 21.53
C LEU A 83 -2.72 11.20 20.53
N SER A 84 -3.28 12.05 19.67
CA SER A 84 -3.91 11.63 18.43
C SER A 84 -2.84 11.59 17.35
N SER A 85 -2.53 10.37 16.92
CA SER A 85 -1.56 10.01 15.88
C SER A 85 -1.86 10.61 14.49
N GLU A 86 -2.93 11.41 14.34
CA GLU A 86 -3.32 12.09 13.10
C GLU A 86 -3.01 13.58 13.08
N LYS A 87 -2.67 14.21 14.22
CA LYS A 87 -2.35 15.65 14.28
C LYS A 87 -0.85 15.97 14.17
N GLN A 88 -0.03 14.99 13.78
CA GLN A 88 1.40 15.16 13.51
C GLN A 88 1.67 15.53 12.03
N GLU A 89 0.85 16.41 11.45
CA GLU A 89 1.15 17.07 10.17
C GLU A 89 1.75 18.48 10.35
N THR A 90 2.12 18.87 11.57
CA THR A 90 2.80 20.15 11.85
C THR A 90 4.25 20.00 12.35
N SER A 91 4.89 18.88 12.06
CA SER A 91 6.35 18.87 11.93
C SER A 91 6.64 19.34 10.50
N SER A 92 7.54 20.31 10.31
CA SER A 92 8.04 20.71 8.99
C SER A 92 8.84 19.55 8.37
N LYS A 93 8.14 18.49 7.98
CA LYS A 93 8.72 17.26 7.50
C LYS A 93 9.10 17.47 6.04
N ILE A 94 10.38 17.69 5.82
CA ILE A 94 10.96 17.86 4.49
C ILE A 94 10.93 16.50 3.79
N LEU A 95 10.10 16.38 2.75
CA LEU A 95 9.94 15.13 2.01
C LEU A 95 9.46 15.36 0.59
N ALA A 96 9.82 14.41 -0.28
CA ALA A 96 9.30 14.29 -1.62
C ALA A 96 8.87 12.85 -1.88
N ARG A 97 7.71 12.66 -2.47
CA ARG A 97 7.23 11.39 -2.99
C ARG A 97 6.69 11.63 -4.38
N MET A 98 7.45 11.22 -5.38
CA MET A 98 7.21 11.48 -6.78
C MET A 98 6.48 10.32 -7.43
N VAL A 99 5.43 10.66 -8.15
CA VAL A 99 4.67 9.77 -9.03
C VAL A 99 5.15 10.01 -10.46
N VAL A 100 5.39 8.94 -11.21
CA VAL A 100 5.86 9.04 -12.59
C VAL A 100 4.79 9.66 -13.49
N GLU A 101 5.18 10.56 -14.41
CA GLU A 101 4.27 11.13 -15.41
C GLU A 101 3.98 10.09 -16.49
N HIS A 102 2.70 9.76 -16.67
CA HIS A 102 2.29 8.78 -17.67
C HIS A 102 2.66 9.27 -19.07
N THR A 103 3.60 8.59 -19.72
CA THR A 103 4.12 8.98 -21.04
C THR A 103 4.16 7.78 -21.98
N THR A 104 3.72 7.97 -23.22
CA THR A 104 3.85 6.96 -24.29
C THR A 104 5.18 7.12 -25.03
N VAL A 105 6.31 7.02 -24.31
CA VAL A 105 7.62 7.02 -24.98
C VAL A 105 7.78 5.68 -25.68
N GLN A 106 7.58 5.67 -27.00
CA GLN A 106 7.74 4.46 -27.82
C GLN A 106 9.17 4.30 -28.35
N THR A 107 9.95 5.39 -28.35
CA THR A 107 11.31 5.37 -28.90
C THR A 107 12.32 5.01 -27.81
N PRO A 108 13.17 4.00 -28.06
CA PRO A 108 14.28 3.67 -27.17
C PRO A 108 15.20 4.87 -26.99
N LYS A 109 15.25 5.42 -25.78
CA LYS A 109 16.16 6.52 -25.47
C LYS A 109 16.54 6.52 -23.98
N PRO A 110 17.83 6.76 -23.66
CA PRO A 110 18.22 7.02 -22.29
C PRO A 110 17.67 8.37 -21.84
N GLY A 111 17.41 8.49 -20.54
CA GLY A 111 17.00 9.77 -20.00
C GLY A 111 16.48 9.73 -18.58
N TYR A 112 16.04 10.91 -18.16
CA TYR A 112 15.48 11.15 -16.84
C TYR A 112 13.98 10.86 -16.82
N LEU A 113 13.52 10.28 -15.73
CA LEU A 113 12.09 10.03 -15.53
C LEU A 113 11.35 11.36 -15.26
N PRO A 114 10.32 11.67 -16.06
CA PRO A 114 9.45 12.80 -15.76
C PRO A 114 8.50 12.46 -14.62
N TRP A 115 8.24 13.43 -13.74
CA TRP A 115 7.36 13.28 -12.59
C TRP A 115 6.10 14.11 -12.74
N ASP A 116 4.96 13.52 -12.36
CA ASP A 116 3.69 14.21 -12.30
C ASP A 116 3.59 15.02 -11.01
N THR A 117 3.82 16.32 -11.11
CA THR A 117 3.80 17.23 -9.96
C THR A 117 2.41 17.42 -9.35
N LYS A 118 1.32 17.06 -10.04
CA LYS A 118 -0.05 17.18 -9.52
C LYS A 118 -0.37 16.07 -8.53
N HIS A 119 0.12 14.86 -8.78
CA HIS A 119 -0.11 13.68 -7.95
C HIS A 119 1.08 13.36 -7.03
N SER A 120 2.21 14.05 -7.20
CA SER A 120 3.36 13.97 -6.32
C SER A 120 3.16 14.77 -5.02
N VAL A 121 3.83 14.35 -3.96
CA VAL A 121 3.86 15.10 -2.68
C VAL A 121 5.23 15.76 -2.55
N LEU A 122 5.25 17.08 -2.39
CA LEU A 122 6.45 17.88 -2.15
C LEU A 122 6.22 18.75 -0.92
N LYS A 123 7.06 18.60 0.10
CA LYS A 123 7.09 19.43 1.31
C LYS A 123 8.54 19.92 1.50
N ASP A 124 8.76 21.23 1.39
CA ASP A 124 10.09 21.87 1.49
C ASP A 124 11.18 21.32 0.55
N ILE A 125 10.76 20.81 -0.62
CA ILE A 125 11.62 20.37 -1.73
C ILE A 125 11.08 21.00 -3.01
N ASN A 126 11.96 21.55 -3.83
CA ASN A 126 11.59 22.14 -5.12
C ASN A 126 11.85 21.14 -6.25
N TYR A 127 11.41 21.45 -7.47
CA TYR A 127 11.66 20.63 -8.65
C TYR A 127 12.10 21.47 -9.86
N TYR A 128 12.80 20.85 -10.79
CA TYR A 128 13.32 21.48 -12.00
C TYR A 128 13.08 20.60 -13.24
N ARG A 129 12.57 21.22 -14.32
CA ARG A 129 12.22 20.56 -15.60
C ARG A 129 11.47 19.23 -15.43
N LYS A 130 10.57 19.17 -14.45
CA LYS A 130 9.76 17.98 -14.07
C LYS A 130 10.51 16.70 -13.71
N SER A 131 11.85 16.66 -13.76
CA SER A 131 12.62 15.42 -13.58
C SER A 131 13.56 15.49 -12.37
N TRP A 132 13.98 16.69 -12.00
CA TRP A 132 14.96 16.91 -10.95
C TRP A 132 14.28 17.43 -9.68
N LEU A 133 14.63 16.88 -8.52
CA LEU A 133 14.31 17.43 -7.21
C LEU A 133 15.45 18.31 -6.75
N THR A 134 15.14 19.47 -6.16
CA THR A 134 16.11 20.46 -5.70
C THR A 134 15.99 20.66 -4.19
N ILE A 135 17.11 20.51 -3.49
CA ILE A 135 17.19 20.58 -2.04
C ILE A 135 17.16 22.03 -1.58
N LEU A 136 16.23 22.36 -0.68
CA LEU A 136 16.10 23.71 -0.12
C LEU A 136 16.85 23.89 1.20
N GLN A 137 16.99 22.80 1.97
CA GLN A 137 17.67 22.80 3.26
C GLN A 137 18.74 21.71 3.30
N PRO A 138 19.97 22.00 3.75
CA PRO A 138 21.00 20.98 3.85
C PRO A 138 20.69 19.97 4.96
N GLY A 139 21.29 18.78 4.85
CA GLY A 139 21.21 17.72 5.85
C GLY A 139 21.31 16.33 5.24
N ASP A 140 21.09 15.31 6.06
CA ASP A 140 21.06 13.92 5.62
C ASP A 140 19.66 13.53 5.19
N TYR A 141 19.55 12.92 4.02
CA TYR A 141 18.29 12.49 3.44
C TYR A 141 18.34 10.99 3.17
N TYR A 142 17.30 10.27 3.59
CA TYR A 142 17.06 8.95 3.03
C TYR A 142 16.43 9.12 1.66
N VAL A 143 17.15 8.73 0.61
CA VAL A 143 16.71 8.81 -0.78
C VAL A 143 16.42 7.41 -1.27
N TYR A 144 15.27 7.19 -1.90
CA TYR A 144 14.88 5.90 -2.44
C TYR A 144 14.32 6.00 -3.85
N SER A 145 14.52 4.95 -4.64
CA SER A 145 13.95 4.81 -5.97
C SER A 145 13.48 3.37 -6.17
N ARG A 146 12.37 3.24 -6.89
CA ARG A 146 11.86 1.97 -7.39
C ARG A 146 11.44 2.18 -8.82
N VAL A 147 12.09 1.48 -9.75
CA VAL A 147 11.77 1.55 -11.17
C VAL A 147 11.39 0.15 -11.63
N THR A 148 10.17 0.01 -12.15
CA THR A 148 9.72 -1.25 -12.73
C THR A 148 9.84 -1.18 -14.24
N PHE A 149 10.42 -2.21 -14.84
CA PHE A 149 10.53 -2.40 -16.27
C PHE A 149 9.56 -3.48 -16.73
N SER A 150 8.92 -3.26 -17.88
CA SER A 150 7.93 -4.16 -18.48
C SER A 150 8.49 -5.06 -19.59
N LYS A 151 9.71 -4.75 -20.03
CA LYS A 151 10.41 -5.44 -21.13
C LYS A 151 11.89 -5.57 -20.82
N GLY A 152 12.49 -6.65 -21.29
CA GLY A 152 13.93 -6.90 -21.22
C GLY A 152 14.74 -6.02 -22.17
N GLY A 153 15.99 -5.73 -21.80
CA GLY A 153 16.98 -5.12 -22.69
C GLY A 153 17.65 -6.19 -23.55
N SER A 154 17.99 -5.85 -24.80
CA SER A 154 18.52 -6.82 -25.77
C SER A 154 19.89 -7.40 -25.42
N GLN A 155 20.74 -6.67 -24.68
CA GLN A 155 22.13 -7.08 -24.40
C GLN A 155 22.72 -6.57 -23.06
N ARG A 156 21.99 -5.79 -22.27
CA ARG A 156 22.50 -5.21 -21.01
C ARG A 156 21.45 -5.29 -19.90
N PRO A 157 21.88 -5.44 -18.63
CA PRO A 157 20.98 -5.30 -17.50
C PRO A 157 20.30 -3.94 -17.51
N LEU A 158 19.02 -3.92 -17.16
CA LEU A 158 18.24 -2.71 -16.99
C LEU A 158 18.74 -2.00 -15.73
N ALA A 159 19.13 -0.73 -15.86
CA ALA A 159 19.68 0.04 -14.77
C ALA A 159 18.78 1.21 -14.39
N SER A 160 18.59 1.39 -13.10
CA SER A 160 18.05 2.60 -12.47
C SER A 160 19.19 3.28 -11.72
N MET A 161 19.52 4.51 -12.11
CA MET A 161 20.59 5.29 -11.50
C MET A 161 20.02 6.56 -10.86
N ILE A 162 20.48 6.90 -9.66
CA ILE A 162 20.21 8.22 -9.08
C ILE A 162 21.40 9.11 -9.41
N MET A 163 21.11 10.17 -10.14
CA MET A 163 22.07 11.18 -10.55
C MET A 163 21.98 12.37 -9.60
N LEU A 164 23.14 12.84 -9.13
CA LEU A 164 23.30 14.03 -8.32
C LEU A 164 24.10 15.07 -9.09
N ARG A 165 23.67 16.33 -9.04
CA ARG A 165 24.47 17.47 -9.48
C ARG A 165 24.39 18.60 -8.47
N LYS A 166 25.46 19.40 -8.38
CA LYS A 166 25.53 20.52 -7.41
C LYS A 166 24.55 21.65 -7.73
N HIS A 167 24.31 21.90 -9.01
CA HIS A 167 23.43 22.94 -9.56
C HIS A 167 23.08 22.60 -11.02
N GLU A 168 22.25 23.40 -11.68
CA GLU A 168 21.68 23.09 -13.01
C GLU A 168 22.73 22.77 -14.10
N THR A 169 23.82 23.53 -14.13
CA THR A 169 24.93 23.38 -15.11
C THR A 169 26.11 22.60 -14.56
N GLY A 170 25.98 22.01 -13.36
CA GLY A 170 27.05 21.28 -12.71
C GLY A 170 27.23 19.88 -13.29
N GLU A 171 28.40 19.29 -13.04
CA GLU A 171 28.68 17.90 -13.41
C GLU A 171 27.73 16.93 -12.69
N GLU A 172 27.27 15.94 -13.43
CA GLU A 172 26.36 14.89 -12.95
C GLU A 172 27.18 13.68 -12.49
N LYS A 173 26.87 13.19 -11.29
CA LYS A 173 27.50 12.01 -10.68
C LYS A 173 26.44 10.99 -10.29
N THR A 174 26.69 9.72 -10.59
CA THR A 174 25.89 8.62 -10.08
C THR A 174 26.17 8.42 -8.59
N VAL A 175 25.13 8.48 -7.75
CA VAL A 175 25.24 8.26 -6.29
C VAL A 175 24.65 6.93 -5.85
N MET A 176 23.70 6.37 -6.61
CA MET A 176 23.16 5.03 -6.39
C MET A 176 22.82 4.38 -7.73
N GLN A 177 22.97 3.06 -7.79
CA GLN A 177 22.57 2.28 -8.95
C GLN A 177 22.00 0.91 -8.54
N ALA A 178 20.95 0.50 -9.23
CA ALA A 178 20.33 -0.81 -9.09
C ALA A 178 20.09 -1.39 -10.47
N PHE A 179 20.25 -2.71 -10.55
CA PHE A 179 20.10 -3.45 -11.78
C PHE A 179 18.99 -4.47 -11.65
N CYS A 180 18.30 -4.72 -12.77
CA CYS A 180 17.58 -5.95 -12.95
C CYS A 180 17.86 -6.52 -14.34
N ASN A 181 17.81 -7.85 -14.45
CA ASN A 181 17.81 -8.55 -15.72
C ASN A 181 16.42 -9.14 -16.03
N LEU A 182 15.94 -8.88 -17.23
CA LEU A 182 14.78 -9.53 -17.82
C LEU A 182 15.22 -10.07 -19.17
N ASP A 183 15.05 -11.38 -19.37
CA ASP A 183 15.30 -11.99 -20.66
C ASP A 183 14.24 -11.56 -21.68
N VAL A 184 14.69 -11.09 -22.84
CA VAL A 184 13.85 -10.65 -23.96
C VAL A 184 13.01 -11.80 -24.51
N GLN A 185 13.49 -13.04 -24.40
CA GLN A 185 12.85 -14.22 -24.99
C GLN A 185 11.86 -14.93 -24.05
N SER A 186 11.88 -14.62 -22.75
CA SER A 186 11.13 -15.37 -21.73
C SER A 186 9.67 -14.91 -21.51
N GLY A 187 9.12 -14.08 -22.40
CA GLY A 187 7.74 -13.55 -22.30
C GLY A 187 6.81 -14.09 -23.37
N SER A 188 5.62 -14.56 -22.97
CA SER A 188 4.49 -14.71 -23.91
C SER A 188 3.92 -13.32 -24.22
N ALA A 189 3.46 -13.07 -25.45
CA ALA A 189 2.83 -11.79 -25.84
C ALA A 189 1.64 -11.40 -24.93
N SER A 190 1.03 -12.37 -24.24
CA SER A 190 -0.10 -12.19 -23.33
C SER A 190 0.25 -11.82 -21.89
N ILE A 191 1.49 -12.05 -21.42
CA ILE A 191 1.87 -11.81 -20.01
C ILE A 191 3.27 -11.16 -19.97
N PRO A 192 3.34 -9.83 -19.76
CA PRO A 192 4.62 -9.14 -19.63
C PRO A 192 5.33 -9.57 -18.36
N ARG A 193 6.60 -9.98 -18.47
CA ARG A 193 7.45 -10.19 -17.29
C ARG A 193 7.93 -8.83 -16.80
N MET A 194 7.55 -8.50 -15.57
CA MET A 194 7.99 -7.28 -14.91
C MET A 194 9.26 -7.54 -14.13
N CYS A 195 10.11 -6.51 -14.01
CA CYS A 195 11.16 -6.51 -13.01
C CYS A 195 11.39 -5.14 -12.41
N THR A 196 11.65 -5.11 -11.12
CA THR A 196 11.79 -3.89 -10.35
C THR A 196 13.21 -3.76 -9.82
N ALA A 197 13.89 -2.69 -10.21
CA ALA A 197 15.12 -2.25 -9.58
C ALA A 197 14.77 -1.30 -8.42
N SER A 198 15.10 -1.69 -7.19
CA SER A 198 14.86 -0.89 -5.99
C SER A 198 16.19 -0.55 -5.31
N GLN A 199 16.31 0.68 -4.82
CA GLN A 199 17.47 1.16 -4.10
C GLN A 199 17.07 2.22 -3.08
N GLY A 200 17.84 2.34 -2.02
CA GLY A 200 17.76 3.48 -1.13
C GLY A 200 18.98 3.57 -0.22
N ASP A 201 19.40 4.79 0.08
CA ASP A 201 20.57 5.07 0.89
C ASP A 201 20.44 6.45 1.56
N VAL A 202 21.25 6.69 2.59
CA VAL A 202 21.36 7.98 3.25
C VAL A 202 22.43 8.81 2.55
N ILE A 203 22.06 9.99 2.07
CA ILE A 203 22.95 10.91 1.36
C ILE A 203 22.92 12.26 2.05
N THR A 204 24.10 12.79 2.37
CA THR A 204 24.27 14.18 2.81
C THR A 204 24.14 15.11 1.61
N LEU A 205 23.17 16.03 1.69
CA LEU A 205 22.85 16.94 0.60
C LEU A 205 22.96 18.40 1.06
N GLU A 206 23.47 19.23 0.15
CA GLU A 206 23.57 20.68 0.36
C GLU A 206 22.40 21.41 -0.30
N LYS A 207 22.13 22.64 0.16
CA LYS A 207 21.15 23.51 -0.50
C LYS A 207 21.54 23.73 -1.96
N GLY A 208 20.58 23.56 -2.86
CA GLY A 208 20.76 23.69 -4.31
C GLY A 208 21.17 22.40 -5.02
N ASN A 209 21.57 21.36 -4.30
CA ASN A 209 21.80 20.04 -4.89
C ASN A 209 20.54 19.55 -5.60
N GLN A 210 20.73 18.86 -6.71
CA GLN A 210 19.65 18.30 -7.50
C GLN A 210 19.80 16.81 -7.71
N LEU A 211 18.70 16.07 -7.53
CA LEU A 211 18.64 14.63 -7.73
C LEU A 211 17.60 14.26 -8.78
N SER A 212 17.91 13.26 -9.60
CA SER A 212 16.99 12.71 -10.59
C SER A 212 17.22 11.22 -10.78
N VAL A 213 16.20 10.52 -11.29
CA VAL A 213 16.32 9.10 -11.66
C VAL A 213 16.56 9.00 -13.16
N TRP A 214 17.66 8.37 -13.52
CA TRP A 214 18.06 8.10 -14.90
C TRP A 214 17.93 6.61 -15.21
N VAL A 215 17.48 6.30 -16.42
CA VAL A 215 17.40 4.94 -16.96
C VAL A 215 18.00 4.87 -18.36
N GLN A 216 18.50 3.69 -18.71
CA GLN A 216 19.10 3.44 -20.04
C GLN A 216 18.09 3.52 -21.18
N ASP A 217 16.83 3.17 -20.92
CA ASP A 217 15.77 3.18 -21.91
C ASP A 217 14.40 3.46 -21.25
N LEU A 218 13.86 4.65 -21.53
CA LEU A 218 12.56 5.07 -21.04
C LEU A 218 11.40 4.23 -21.60
N SER A 219 11.54 3.64 -22.79
CA SER A 219 10.48 2.84 -23.42
C SER A 219 10.22 1.50 -22.73
N LEU A 220 11.15 1.06 -21.87
CA LEU A 220 11.05 -0.19 -21.13
C LEU A 220 10.43 0.00 -19.74
N VAL A 221 10.26 1.23 -19.28
CA VAL A 221 9.72 1.54 -17.94
C VAL A 221 8.21 1.32 -17.91
N ASN A 222 7.73 0.74 -16.81
CA ASN A 222 6.31 0.69 -16.50
C ASN A 222 5.88 2.02 -15.83
N TYR A 223 4.98 2.73 -16.51
CA TYR A 223 4.40 4.02 -16.10
C TYR A 223 3.06 3.87 -15.38
N GLU A 224 2.59 2.65 -15.11
CA GLU A 224 1.43 2.41 -14.26
C GLU A 224 1.65 3.00 -12.86
N GLU A 225 0.56 3.50 -12.28
CA GLU A 225 0.59 4.14 -10.98
C GLU A 225 1.16 3.19 -9.93
N GLY A 226 2.16 3.68 -9.19
CA GLY A 226 2.80 2.87 -8.16
C GLY A 226 3.70 1.75 -8.69
N ALA A 227 3.98 1.63 -9.99
CA ALA A 227 5.04 0.74 -10.49
C ALA A 227 6.43 1.39 -10.38
N THR A 228 6.50 2.69 -10.64
CA THR A 228 7.73 3.49 -10.64
C THR A 228 7.57 4.71 -9.74
N THR A 229 8.48 4.86 -8.77
CA THR A 229 8.42 5.90 -7.73
C THR A 229 9.81 6.38 -7.35
N PHE A 230 9.94 7.66 -7.03
CA PHE A 230 11.16 8.25 -6.48
C PHE A 230 10.81 9.11 -5.28
N GLY A 231 11.64 9.12 -4.25
CA GLY A 231 11.37 9.97 -3.11
C GLY A 231 12.54 10.14 -2.19
N MET A 232 12.35 11.04 -1.25
CA MET A 232 13.30 11.31 -0.18
C MET A 232 12.61 11.94 1.02
N TYR A 233 13.23 11.83 2.18
CA TYR A 233 12.86 12.61 3.34
C TYR A 233 14.11 12.92 4.16
N LYS A 234 14.12 14.10 4.79
CA LYS A 234 15.20 14.50 5.69
C LYS A 234 15.13 13.68 6.98
N LEU A 235 16.29 13.26 7.48
CA LEU A 235 16.47 12.55 8.75
C LEU A 235 16.56 13.52 9.94
#